data_AF-A0A174GV01-F1
#
_entry.id   AF-A0A174GV01-F1
#
_cell.length_a   1.000
_cell.length_b   1.000
_cell.length_c   1.000
_cell.angle_alpha   90.00
_cell.angle_beta   90.00
_cell.angle_gamma   90.00
#
_symmetry.space_group_name_H-M   'P 1'
#
loop_
_entity.id
_entity.type
_entity.pdbx_description
1 polymer ?
#
loop_
_entity_poly.entity_id
_entity_poly.type
_entity_poly.pdbx_seq_one_letter_code
_entity_poly.pdbx_strand_id
1 'polypeptide(L)'
;MPVGSPKPQTVATEKYAKKAGWISKSYKLRKEVVDEYTQACKRAGVSAAGQLTTMMKNFAKEVNEMKYHIIEKHNRNAREELKSYSFDELKDFFEPNEEFEESHSEWEEIEDLLDLREFLEHEADGMEVEYTIIEDTES
;
A
#
# COMPACT_ATOMS: atom_id res chain seq x y z
N MET A 1 -23.02 10.88 3.07
CA MET A 1 -24.37 11.39 2.80
C MET A 1 -24.31 12.17 1.51
N PRO A 2 -25.24 11.96 0.57
CA PRO A 2 -25.23 12.70 -0.69
C PRO A 2 -25.43 14.19 -0.38
N VAL A 3 -24.57 15.03 -0.92
CA VAL A 3 -24.58 16.47 -0.67
C VAL A 3 -25.74 17.11 -1.45
N GLY A 4 -26.58 17.90 -0.79
CA GLY A 4 -27.73 18.61 -1.39
C GLY A 4 -29.10 17.98 -1.06
N SER A 5 -30.02 18.00 -2.03
CA SER A 5 -31.38 17.43 -1.91
C SER A 5 -31.52 16.14 -2.75
N PRO A 6 -30.92 15.03 -2.32
CA PRO A 6 -30.94 13.77 -3.05
C PRO A 6 -32.35 13.18 -3.12
N LYS A 7 -32.66 12.51 -4.24
CA LYS A 7 -33.92 11.79 -4.39
C LYS A 7 -34.01 10.66 -3.35
N PRO A 8 -35.21 10.30 -2.86
CA PRO A 8 -35.40 9.20 -1.91
C PRO A 8 -34.75 7.88 -2.34
N GLN A 9 -34.75 7.60 -3.65
CA GLN A 9 -34.10 6.43 -4.25
C GLN A 9 -32.57 6.44 -4.07
N THR A 10 -31.93 7.60 -4.22
CA THR A 10 -30.48 7.76 -4.04
C THR A 10 -30.10 7.49 -2.58
N VAL A 11 -30.90 8.02 -1.63
CA VAL A 11 -30.69 7.79 -0.19
C VAL A 11 -30.87 6.31 0.17
N ALA A 12 -31.89 5.64 -0.39
CA ALA A 12 -32.10 4.21 -0.17
C ALA A 12 -30.96 3.35 -0.72
N THR A 13 -30.47 3.69 -1.92
CA THR A 13 -29.34 2.99 -2.57
C THR A 13 -28.05 3.14 -1.75
N GLU A 14 -27.74 4.34 -1.27
CA GLU A 14 -26.54 4.58 -0.44
C GLU A 14 -26.64 3.90 0.93
N LYS A 15 -27.83 3.89 1.55
CA LYS A 15 -28.06 3.13 2.80
C LYS A 15 -27.81 1.63 2.61
N TYR A 16 -28.28 1.06 1.50
CA TYR A 16 -28.04 -0.33 1.18
C TYR A 16 -26.55 -0.61 0.91
N ALA A 17 -25.92 0.21 0.07
CA ALA A 17 -24.49 0.09 -0.25
C ALA A 17 -23.63 0.10 1.01
N LYS A 18 -23.87 1.08 1.91
CA LYS A 18 -23.17 1.17 3.19
C LYS A 18 -23.42 -0.05 4.08
N LYS A 19 -24.68 -0.53 4.17
CA LYS A 19 -25.02 -1.73 4.96
C LYS A 19 -24.35 -3.00 4.42
N ALA A 20 -24.20 -3.11 3.10
CA ALA A 20 -23.58 -4.25 2.43
C ALA A 20 -22.06 -4.08 2.21
N GLY A 21 -21.43 -3.05 2.81
CA GLY A 21 -19.99 -2.84 2.75
C GLY A 21 -19.46 -2.34 1.40
N TRP A 22 -20.32 -1.86 0.51
CA TRP A 22 -19.91 -1.33 -0.79
C TRP A 22 -19.37 0.09 -0.64
N ILE A 23 -18.17 0.32 -1.17
CA ILE A 23 -17.52 1.62 -1.27
C ILE A 23 -17.44 1.99 -2.76
N SER A 24 -17.84 3.21 -3.11
CA SER A 24 -17.68 3.75 -4.46
C SER A 24 -16.41 4.58 -4.53
N LYS A 25 -15.35 4.04 -5.16
CA LYS A 25 -14.16 4.81 -5.56
C LYS A 25 -14.28 5.17 -7.04
N SER A 26 -14.10 6.45 -7.39
CA SER A 26 -14.20 6.93 -8.76
C SER A 26 -12.86 7.49 -9.24
N TYR A 27 -12.33 6.93 -10.32
CA TYR A 27 -11.12 7.39 -10.99
C TYR A 27 -11.42 7.71 -12.45
N LYS A 28 -10.69 8.67 -13.03
CA LYS A 28 -10.74 8.93 -14.47
C LYS A 28 -9.67 8.07 -15.15
N LEU A 29 -10.07 7.24 -16.10
CA LEU A 29 -9.18 6.41 -16.89
C LEU A 29 -9.16 6.88 -18.34
N ARG A 30 -8.03 6.65 -19.02
CA ARG A 30 -7.95 6.91 -20.46
C ARG A 30 -8.88 5.98 -21.21
N LYS A 31 -9.60 6.51 -22.19
CA LYS A 31 -10.58 5.76 -22.99
C LYS A 31 -9.95 4.52 -23.64
N GLU A 32 -8.78 4.68 -24.24
CA GLU A 32 -8.03 3.61 -24.90
C GLU A 32 -7.78 2.40 -24.00
N VAL A 33 -7.36 2.63 -22.75
CA VAL A 33 -7.11 1.58 -21.75
C VAL A 33 -8.41 0.85 -21.39
N VAL A 34 -9.50 1.59 -21.21
CA VAL A 34 -10.81 1.01 -20.84
C VAL A 34 -11.38 0.17 -21.98
N ASP A 35 -11.26 0.65 -23.21
CA ASP A 35 -11.74 -0.05 -24.40
C ASP A 35 -10.96 -1.36 -24.62
N GLU A 36 -9.63 -1.32 -24.49
CA GLU A 36 -8.76 -2.49 -24.59
C GLU A 36 -9.08 -3.53 -23.50
N TYR A 37 -9.13 -3.09 -22.24
CA TYR A 37 -9.47 -3.95 -21.11
C TYR A 37 -10.85 -4.60 -21.27
N THR A 38 -11.84 -3.85 -21.73
CA THR A 38 -13.20 -4.36 -21.98
C THR A 38 -13.21 -5.41 -23.10
N GLN A 39 -12.46 -5.20 -24.18
CA GLN A 39 -12.35 -6.18 -25.25
C GLN A 39 -11.64 -7.45 -24.78
N ALA A 40 -10.57 -7.33 -23.98
CA ALA A 40 -9.87 -8.47 -23.39
C ALA A 40 -10.81 -9.30 -22.49
N CYS A 41 -11.57 -8.64 -21.60
CA CYS A 41 -12.54 -9.31 -20.72
C CYS A 41 -13.62 -10.06 -21.51
N LYS A 42 -14.14 -9.45 -22.60
CA LYS A 42 -15.12 -10.10 -23.48
C LYS A 42 -14.56 -11.35 -24.15
N ARG A 43 -13.33 -11.29 -24.65
CA ARG A 43 -12.65 -12.44 -25.28
C ARG A 43 -12.37 -13.55 -24.26
N ALA A 44 -12.02 -13.19 -23.03
CA ALA A 44 -11.76 -14.11 -21.93
C ALA A 44 -13.04 -14.66 -21.26
N GLY A 45 -14.22 -14.14 -21.61
CA GLY A 45 -15.50 -14.59 -21.03
C GLY A 45 -15.70 -14.16 -19.57
N VAL A 46 -15.04 -13.09 -19.12
CA VAL A 46 -15.12 -12.58 -17.74
C VAL A 46 -15.77 -11.19 -17.70
N SER A 47 -16.34 -10.83 -16.55
CA SER A 47 -16.81 -9.47 -16.34
C SER A 47 -15.64 -8.54 -16.02
N ALA A 48 -15.66 -7.32 -16.57
CA ALA A 48 -14.63 -6.31 -16.32
C ALA A 48 -14.48 -5.98 -14.82
N ALA A 49 -15.58 -5.91 -14.08
CA ALA A 49 -15.58 -5.68 -12.64
C ALA A 49 -15.00 -6.88 -11.87
N GLY A 50 -15.35 -8.11 -12.26
CA GLY A 50 -14.82 -9.32 -11.64
C GLY A 50 -13.31 -9.46 -11.86
N GLN A 51 -12.84 -9.26 -13.09
CA GLN A 51 -11.41 -9.28 -13.41
C GLN A 51 -10.64 -8.18 -12.67
N LEU A 52 -11.22 -6.98 -12.54
CA LEU A 52 -10.58 -5.87 -11.82
C LEU A 52 -10.47 -6.21 -10.33
N THR A 53 -11.52 -6.80 -9.76
CA THR A 53 -11.52 -7.25 -8.37
C THR A 53 -10.44 -8.32 -8.13
N THR A 54 -10.27 -9.25 -9.07
CA THR A 54 -9.20 -10.26 -8.99
C THR A 54 -7.82 -9.60 -9.03
N MET A 55 -7.58 -8.67 -9.96
CA MET A 55 -6.31 -7.95 -10.06
C MET A 55 -6.00 -7.15 -8.79
N MET A 56 -7.00 -6.45 -8.23
CA MET A 56 -6.85 -5.72 -6.97
C MET A 56 -6.47 -6.64 -5.80
N LYS A 57 -7.14 -7.80 -5.68
CA LYS A 57 -6.83 -8.77 -4.63
C LYS A 57 -5.46 -9.39 -4.79
N ASN A 58 -5.08 -9.74 -6.01
CA ASN A 58 -3.78 -10.33 -6.30
C ASN A 58 -2.66 -9.34 -5.99
N PHE A 59 -2.80 -8.08 -6.42
CA PHE A 59 -1.81 -7.05 -6.13
C PHE A 59 -1.69 -6.78 -4.61
N ALA A 60 -2.82 -6.65 -3.90
CA ALA A 60 -2.78 -6.48 -2.44
C ALA A 60 -2.15 -7.68 -1.73
N LYS A 61 -2.43 -8.90 -2.21
CA LYS A 61 -1.82 -10.12 -1.68
C LYS A 61 -0.31 -10.12 -1.92
N GLU A 62 0.12 -9.85 -3.14
CA GLU A 62 1.53 -9.77 -3.53
C GLU A 62 2.29 -8.78 -2.64
N VAL A 63 1.79 -7.55 -2.49
CA VAL A 63 2.41 -6.53 -1.64
C VAL A 63 2.42 -6.94 -0.16
N ASN A 64 1.35 -7.55 0.35
CA ASN A 64 1.28 -7.98 1.75
C ASN A 64 2.15 -9.21 2.06
N GLU A 65 2.47 -10.02 1.04
CA GLU A 65 3.37 -11.18 1.15
C GLU A 65 4.84 -10.79 0.95
N MET A 66 5.14 -9.56 0.50
CA MET A 66 6.51 -9.06 0.39
C MET A 66 7.24 -9.16 1.72
N LYS A 67 8.50 -9.59 1.62
CA LYS A 67 9.41 -9.71 2.73
C LYS A 67 10.58 -8.76 2.56
N TYR A 68 11.05 -8.26 3.69
CA TYR A 68 12.15 -7.32 3.74
C TYR A 68 13.25 -7.85 4.64
N HIS A 69 14.49 -7.56 4.28
CA HIS A 69 15.67 -7.87 5.06
C HIS A 69 16.40 -6.59 5.42
N ILE A 70 16.82 -6.50 6.68
CA ILE A 70 17.60 -5.38 7.20
C ILE A 70 19.07 -5.80 7.25
N ILE A 71 19.92 -5.00 6.61
CA ILE A 71 21.38 -5.16 6.68
C ILE A 71 21.97 -3.96 7.41
N GLU A 72 22.50 -4.20 8.60
CA GLU A 72 23.37 -3.25 9.32
C GLU A 72 24.74 -3.18 8.63
N LYS A 73 25.07 -2.04 8.02
CA LYS A 73 26.32 -1.87 7.26
C LYS A 73 27.57 -2.04 8.13
N HIS A 74 27.52 -1.55 9.37
CA HIS A 74 28.67 -1.53 10.26
C HIS A 74 28.81 -2.78 11.15
N ASN A 75 27.78 -3.62 11.22
CA ASN A 75 27.74 -4.80 12.07
C ASN A 75 27.05 -5.99 11.41
N ARG A 76 27.59 -6.42 10.27
CA ARG A 76 27.02 -7.52 9.50
C ARG A 76 26.95 -8.82 10.29
N ASN A 77 25.74 -9.36 10.42
CA ASN A 77 25.47 -10.60 11.12
C ASN A 77 24.57 -11.49 10.27
N ALA A 78 25.13 -12.60 9.78
CA ALA A 78 24.42 -13.52 8.89
C ALA A 78 23.10 -14.05 9.46
N ARG A 79 22.98 -14.20 10.79
CA ARG A 79 21.75 -14.67 11.43
C ARG A 79 20.65 -13.61 11.42
N GLU A 80 21.02 -12.35 11.61
CA GLU A 80 20.09 -11.22 11.61
C GLU A 80 19.68 -10.86 10.18
N GLU A 81 20.63 -10.88 9.23
CA GLU A 81 20.36 -10.65 7.80
C GLU A 81 19.43 -11.71 7.18
N LEU A 82 19.35 -12.92 7.76
CA LEU A 82 18.43 -13.98 7.33
C LEU A 82 16.99 -13.77 7.82
N LYS A 83 16.73 -12.82 8.73
CA LYS A 83 15.38 -12.55 9.24
C LYS A 83 14.61 -11.73 8.22
N SER A 84 13.46 -12.25 7.82
CA SER A 84 12.50 -11.60 6.94
C SER A 84 11.42 -10.89 7.77
N TYR A 85 11.05 -9.68 7.37
CA TYR A 85 10.02 -8.86 8.01
C TYR A 85 8.87 -8.58 7.03
N SER A 86 7.63 -8.48 7.51
CA SER A 86 6.58 -7.77 6.77
C SER A 86 6.89 -6.26 6.74
N PHE A 87 6.14 -5.49 5.95
CA PHE A 87 6.27 -4.04 5.97
C PHE A 87 5.93 -3.45 7.35
N ASP A 88 4.88 -3.94 8.00
CA ASP A 88 4.50 -3.47 9.34
C ASP A 88 5.60 -3.79 10.37
N GLU A 89 6.16 -5.00 10.36
CA GLU A 89 7.25 -5.38 11.27
C GLU A 89 8.54 -4.58 11.00
N LEU A 90 8.78 -4.24 9.73
CA LEU A 90 9.88 -3.39 9.32
C LEU A 90 9.66 -1.95 9.80
N LYS A 91 8.43 -1.41 9.67
CA LYS A 91 8.06 -0.09 10.17
C LYS A 91 8.27 -0.07 11.68
N ASP A 92 7.67 -1.00 12.43
CA ASP A 92 7.84 -1.11 13.89
C ASP A 92 9.32 -1.16 14.34
N PHE A 93 10.22 -1.75 13.54
CA PHE A 93 11.64 -1.80 13.86
C PHE A 93 12.31 -0.41 13.88
N PHE A 94 11.88 0.50 13.00
CA PHE A 94 12.43 1.84 12.86
C PHE A 94 11.60 2.91 13.58
N GLU A 95 10.62 2.51 14.40
CA GLU A 95 9.77 3.45 15.13
C GLU A 95 10.64 4.38 16.00
N PRO A 96 10.56 5.72 15.79
CA PRO A 96 11.37 6.66 16.55
C PRO A 96 10.98 6.61 18.03
N ASN A 97 11.97 6.78 18.91
CA ASN A 97 11.70 6.85 20.34
C ASN A 97 10.81 8.06 20.66
N GLU A 98 9.91 7.91 21.63
CA GLU A 98 8.84 8.84 22.06
C GLU A 98 9.29 10.27 22.44
N GLU A 99 10.59 10.57 22.38
CA GLU A 99 11.18 11.84 22.84
C GLU A 99 10.99 13.02 21.86
N PHE A 100 10.54 12.79 20.62
CA PHE A 100 10.39 13.85 19.60
C PHE A 100 9.02 13.84 18.91
N GLU A 101 8.08 14.69 19.38
CA GLU A 101 6.71 14.80 18.83
C GLU A 101 6.65 15.11 17.32
N GLU A 102 7.59 15.89 16.76
CA GLU A 102 7.59 16.24 15.33
C GLU A 102 7.87 15.02 14.44
N SER A 103 8.80 14.16 14.84
CA SER A 103 9.15 12.91 14.13
C SER A 103 8.00 11.91 14.10
N HIS A 104 7.10 11.92 15.10
CA HIS A 104 5.92 11.04 15.12
C HIS A 104 4.89 11.39 14.07
N SER A 105 4.74 12.66 13.69
CA SER A 105 3.78 13.06 12.65
C SER A 105 4.19 12.56 11.27
N GLU A 106 5.49 12.68 10.92
CA GLU A 106 6.04 12.18 9.66
C GLU A 106 6.02 10.64 9.62
N TRP A 107 6.26 10.00 10.77
CA TRP A 107 6.22 8.55 10.92
C TRP A 107 4.83 7.93 10.65
N GLU A 108 3.77 8.56 11.13
CA GLU A 108 2.39 8.11 10.89
C GLU A 108 1.99 8.16 9.41
N GLU A 109 2.63 9.03 8.63
CA GLU A 109 2.36 9.19 7.19
C GLU A 109 3.09 8.16 6.30
N ILE A 110 4.01 7.36 6.85
CA ILE A 110 4.73 6.32 6.10
C ILE A 110 3.75 5.22 5.66
N GLU A 111 3.51 5.09 4.35
CA GLU A 111 2.63 4.08 3.74
C GLU A 111 3.40 2.98 3.00
N ASP A 112 4.60 3.28 2.49
CA ASP A 112 5.42 2.32 1.73
C ASP A 112 6.94 2.40 1.98
N LEU A 113 7.71 1.57 1.27
CA LEU A 113 9.17 1.47 1.43
C LEU A 113 9.91 2.74 0.96
N LEU A 114 9.36 3.50 0.00
CA LEU A 114 9.96 4.76 -0.43
C LEU A 114 9.84 5.79 0.68
N ASP A 115 8.65 5.89 1.29
CA ASP A 115 8.41 6.78 2.43
C ASP A 115 9.35 6.45 3.59
N LEU A 116 9.52 5.16 3.92
CA LEU A 116 10.43 4.73 4.98
C LEU A 116 11.89 5.06 4.66
N ARG A 117 12.33 4.90 3.40
CA ARG A 117 13.70 5.26 3.00
C ARG A 117 13.93 6.78 3.09
N GLU A 118 12.97 7.58 2.67
CA GLU A 118 13.02 9.04 2.79
C GLU A 118 13.09 9.47 4.25
N PHE A 119 12.30 8.85 5.13
CA PHE A 119 12.35 9.08 6.57
C PHE A 119 13.73 8.78 7.16
N LEU A 120 14.32 7.63 6.84
CA LEU A 120 15.65 7.25 7.36
C LEU A 120 16.76 8.16 6.85
N GLU A 121 16.67 8.64 5.60
CA GLU A 121 17.60 9.63 5.06
C GLU A 121 17.47 10.99 5.76
N HIS A 122 16.24 11.40 6.09
CA HIS A 122 15.98 12.60 6.86
C HIS A 122 16.54 12.49 8.28
N GLU A 123 16.30 11.37 8.97
CA GLU A 123 16.82 11.11 10.32
C GLU A 123 18.35 11.08 10.38
N ALA A 124 19.00 10.61 9.31
CA ALA A 124 20.45 10.61 9.22
C ALA A 124 21.07 12.01 9.11
N ASP A 125 20.30 13.09 8.88
CA ASP A 125 20.75 14.49 8.81
C ASP A 125 22.02 14.68 7.95
N GLY A 126 22.02 14.07 6.75
CA GLY A 126 23.14 14.13 5.81
C GLY A 126 24.32 13.20 6.15
N MET A 127 24.21 12.39 7.20
CA MET A 127 25.10 11.25 7.46
C MET A 127 24.66 10.03 6.63
N GLU A 128 25.53 9.04 6.52
CA GLU A 128 25.20 7.80 5.82
C GLU A 128 24.19 6.98 6.64
N VAL A 129 23.07 6.58 6.04
CA VAL A 129 22.11 5.66 6.65
C VAL A 129 22.79 4.32 6.96
N GLU A 130 22.71 3.90 8.21
CA GLU A 130 23.40 2.71 8.74
C GLU A 130 22.80 1.38 8.23
N TYR A 131 21.54 1.40 7.80
CA TYR A 131 20.79 0.24 7.36
C TYR A 131 20.61 0.21 5.85
N THR A 132 20.60 -1.00 5.28
CA THR A 132 20.14 -1.24 3.91
C THR A 132 18.95 -2.19 3.95
N ILE A 133 17.85 -1.80 3.34
CA ILE A 133 16.62 -2.61 3.28
C ILE A 133 16.54 -3.28 1.91
N ILE A 134 16.54 -4.61 1.89
CA ILE A 134 16.42 -5.43 0.69
C ILE A 134 15.01 -6.01 0.60
N GLU A 135 14.41 -5.91 -0.58
CA GLU A 135 13.16 -6.56 -0.93
C GLU A 135 13.44 -8.01 -1.38
N ASP A 136 12.78 -8.97 -0.74
CA ASP A 136 12.78 -10.36 -1.18
C ASP A 136 11.88 -10.49 -2.40
N THR A 137 12.45 -10.30 -3.58
CA THR A 137 11.80 -10.70 -4.82
C THR A 137 11.99 -12.21 -4.99
N GLU A 138 11.14 -13.03 -4.34
CA GLU A 138 11.01 -14.43 -4.74
C GLU A 138 10.65 -14.46 -6.24
N SER A 139 11.58 -14.96 -7.06
CA SER A 139 11.47 -15.03 -8.52
C SER A 139 10.73 -16.29 -8.98
#